data_AF-F3B6W1-F1
#
_entry.id   AF-F3B6W1-F1
#
_cell.length_a   1.000
_cell.length_b   1.000
_cell.length_c   1.000
_cell.angle_alpha   90.00
_cell.angle_beta   90.00
_cell.angle_gamma   90.00
#
_symmetry.space_group_name_H-M   'P 1'
#
loop_
_entity.id
_entity.type
_entity.pdbx_description
1 polymer ?
#
loop_
_entity_poly.entity_id
_entity_poly.type
_entity_poly.pdbx_seq_one_letter_code
_entity_poly.pdbx_strand_id
1 'polypeptide(L)'
;MRKSKYILITVFFLIGFLIYPYIKVEILTYLYSKEFLYLEKDNYFLADYYYIKVFDYSKNIAQIYYSGDSIDLVTYIKKDGKWEHYMWETIWSSGTADDFTWPFYP
;
A
#
# COMPACT_ATOMS: atom_id res chain seq x y z
N MET A 1 -5.94 -35.14 23.41
CA MET A 1 -4.67 -34.61 22.83
C MET A 1 -4.62 -34.53 21.31
N ARG A 2 -5.39 -35.30 20.52
CA ARG A 2 -5.24 -35.30 19.04
C ARG A 2 -5.88 -34.10 18.32
N LYS A 3 -6.87 -33.42 18.92
CA LYS A 3 -7.55 -32.25 18.32
C LYS A 3 -6.79 -30.93 18.54
N SER A 4 -6.06 -30.79 19.65
CA SER A 4 -5.33 -29.54 19.98
C SER A 4 -4.20 -29.24 18.99
N LYS A 5 -3.52 -30.26 18.45
CA LYS A 5 -2.50 -30.07 17.40
C LYS A 5 -3.07 -29.48 16.11
N TYR A 6 -4.29 -29.86 15.71
CA TYR A 6 -4.92 -29.30 14.50
C TYR A 6 -5.38 -27.86 14.74
N ILE A 7 -5.88 -27.56 15.93
CA ILE A 7 -6.22 -26.18 16.32
C ILE A 7 -4.97 -25.30 16.25
N LEU A 8 -3.85 -25.77 16.80
CA LEU A 8 -2.60 -25.00 16.77
C LEU A 8 -2.09 -24.75 15.35
N ILE A 9 -2.17 -25.77 14.48
CA ILE A 9 -1.80 -25.64 13.06
C ILE A 9 -2.73 -24.63 12.36
N THR A 10 -4.04 -24.72 12.57
CA THR A 10 -5.00 -23.78 11.97
C THR A 10 -4.75 -22.35 12.43
N VAL A 11 -4.50 -22.13 13.72
CA VAL A 11 -4.17 -20.81 14.27
C VAL A 11 -2.88 -20.26 13.67
N PHE A 12 -1.85 -21.10 13.52
CA PHE A 12 -0.60 -20.71 12.88
C PHE A 12 -0.81 -20.24 11.43
N PHE A 13 -1.57 -20.99 10.62
CA PHE A 13 -1.89 -20.60 9.25
C PHE A 13 -2.75 -19.33 9.18
N LEU A 14 -3.71 -19.15 10.10
CA LEU A 14 -4.51 -17.94 10.18
C LEU A 14 -3.63 -16.71 10.49
N ILE A 15 -2.73 -16.82 11.46
CA ILE A 15 -1.79 -15.73 11.78
C ILE A 15 -0.87 -15.43 10.59
N GLY A 16 -0.32 -16.47 9.96
CA GLY A 16 0.53 -16.30 8.77
C GLY A 16 -0.21 -15.61 7.63
N PHE A 17 -1.47 -15.98 7.39
CA PHE A 17 -2.32 -15.35 6.39
C PHE A 17 -2.58 -13.87 6.69
N LEU A 18 -2.83 -13.52 7.96
CA LEU A 18 -3.07 -12.13 8.37
C LEU A 18 -1.80 -11.26 8.28
N ILE A 19 -0.62 -11.83 8.52
CA ILE A 19 0.65 -11.09 8.50
C ILE A 19 1.23 -10.95 7.09
N TYR A 20 0.96 -11.91 6.21
CA TYR A 20 1.47 -11.94 4.83
C TYR A 20 1.39 -10.60 4.06
N PRO A 21 0.24 -9.90 4.00
CA PRO A 21 0.15 -8.64 3.25
C PRO A 21 1.10 -7.56 3.79
N TYR A 22 1.28 -7.47 5.11
CA TYR A 22 2.20 -6.50 5.72
C TYR A 22 3.65 -6.78 5.30
N ILE A 23 4.07 -8.05 5.34
CA ILE A 23 5.43 -8.43 4.92
C ILE A 23 5.61 -8.14 3.42
N LYS A 24 4.62 -8.44 2.57
CA LYS A 24 4.65 -8.12 1.13
C LYS A 24 4.91 -6.63 0.92
N VAL A 25 4.13 -5.76 1.58
CA VAL A 25 4.25 -4.30 1.44
C VAL A 25 5.61 -3.81 1.89
N GLU A 26 6.15 -4.30 3.01
CA GLU A 26 7.50 -3.89 3.47
C GLU A 26 8.59 -4.30 2.47
N ILE A 27 8.53 -5.52 1.93
CA ILE A 27 9.48 -6.00 0.92
C ILE A 27 9.37 -5.14 -0.34
N LEU A 28 8.17 -4.91 -0.86
CA LEU A 28 7.97 -4.09 -2.06
C LEU A 28 8.42 -2.65 -1.83
N THR A 29 8.14 -2.09 -0.66
CA THR A 29 8.57 -0.74 -0.29
C THR A 29 10.09 -0.65 -0.27
N TYR A 30 10.76 -1.63 0.35
CA TYR A 30 12.22 -1.67 0.38
C TYR A 30 12.83 -1.75 -1.02
N LEU A 31 12.24 -2.56 -1.90
CA LEU A 31 12.75 -2.78 -3.26
C LEU A 31 12.49 -1.61 -4.21
N TYR A 32 11.30 -0.99 -4.16
CA TYR A 32 10.81 -0.16 -5.26
C TYR A 32 10.43 1.27 -4.88
N SER A 33 10.32 1.62 -3.59
CA SER A 33 9.86 2.96 -3.16
C SER A 33 10.64 4.11 -3.80
N LYS A 34 11.95 3.92 -4.03
CA LYS A 34 12.83 4.92 -4.64
C LYS A 34 12.42 5.33 -6.06
N GLU A 35 11.73 4.47 -6.81
CA GLU A 35 11.21 4.82 -8.14
C GLU A 35 10.07 5.85 -8.10
N PHE A 36 9.43 6.01 -6.93
CA PHE A 36 8.22 6.81 -6.76
C PHE A 36 8.40 8.03 -5.86
N LEU A 37 9.59 8.18 -5.26
CA LEU A 37 9.93 9.39 -4.52
C LEU A 37 9.90 10.59 -5.48
N TYR A 38 9.21 11.66 -5.08
CA TYR A 38 9.12 12.94 -5.78
C TYR A 38 8.24 12.97 -7.04
N LEU A 39 7.70 11.83 -7.50
CA LEU A 39 6.79 11.80 -8.66
C LEU A 39 5.52 12.62 -8.40
N GLU A 40 5.09 12.71 -7.15
CA GLU A 40 3.92 13.50 -6.76
C GLU A 40 4.14 15.01 -6.92
N LYS A 41 5.37 15.48 -6.68
CA LYS A 41 5.75 16.89 -6.83
C LYS A 41 5.88 17.26 -8.30
N ASP A 42 6.48 16.39 -9.09
CA ASP A 42 6.66 16.59 -10.53
C ASP A 42 5.31 16.65 -11.29
N ASN A 43 4.29 15.98 -10.76
CA ASN A 43 2.95 15.93 -11.34
C ASN A 43 1.93 16.84 -10.60
N TYR A 44 2.38 17.62 -9.60
CA TYR A 44 1.59 18.61 -8.85
C TYR A 44 0.27 18.10 -8.24
N PHE A 45 0.16 16.82 -7.90
CA PHE A 45 -1.13 16.24 -7.53
C PHE A 45 -1.27 15.83 -6.06
N LEU A 46 -0.20 15.65 -5.29
CA LEU A 46 -0.31 15.44 -3.83
C LEU A 46 0.36 16.55 -3.03
N ALA A 47 -0.21 16.82 -1.85
CA ALA A 47 0.39 17.64 -0.81
C ALA A 47 1.59 16.92 -0.16
N ASP A 48 2.25 17.58 0.81
CA ASP A 48 3.33 16.99 1.58
C ASP A 48 2.87 15.68 2.27
N TYR A 49 3.66 14.62 2.10
CA TYR A 49 3.47 13.31 2.76
C TYR A 49 4.66 13.04 3.68
N TYR A 50 4.38 12.28 4.74
CA TYR A 50 5.36 11.83 5.72
C TYR A 50 6.12 10.59 5.23
N TYR A 51 5.43 9.63 4.61
CA TYR A 51 6.04 8.41 4.05
C TYR A 51 5.22 7.77 2.94
N ILE A 52 5.85 6.86 2.20
CA ILE A 52 5.20 6.03 1.17
C ILE A 52 5.34 4.54 1.46
N LYS A 53 4.38 3.76 0.95
CA LYS A 53 4.42 2.30 0.93
C LYS A 53 4.04 1.80 -0.46
N VAL A 54 4.76 0.80 -0.96
CA VAL A 54 4.46 0.15 -2.24
C VAL A 54 3.55 -1.04 -1.97
N PHE A 55 2.27 -0.92 -2.34
CA PHE A 55 1.23 -1.92 -2.10
C PHE A 55 1.28 -3.05 -3.12
N ASP A 56 1.42 -2.65 -4.38
CA ASP A 56 1.58 -3.58 -5.47
C ASP A 56 2.57 -3.04 -6.47
N TYR A 57 3.28 -3.96 -7.11
CA TYR A 57 4.29 -3.62 -8.09
C TYR A 57 4.36 -4.71 -9.15
N SER A 58 4.33 -4.28 -10.40
CA SER A 58 4.64 -5.09 -11.56
C SER A 58 5.51 -4.27 -12.51
N LYS A 59 5.87 -4.86 -13.65
CA LYS A 59 6.68 -4.20 -14.67
C LYS A 59 6.09 -2.86 -15.15
N ASN A 60 4.76 -2.77 -15.26
CA ASN A 60 4.08 -1.66 -15.92
C ASN A 60 3.00 -0.97 -15.07
N ILE A 61 2.66 -1.51 -13.90
CA ILE A 61 1.68 -0.91 -12.99
C ILE A 61 2.20 -1.02 -11.56
N ALA A 62 2.03 0.03 -10.77
CA ALA A 62 2.35 0.04 -9.35
C ALA A 62 1.28 0.81 -8.59
N GLN A 63 1.03 0.41 -7.36
CA GLN A 63 0.11 1.08 -6.45
C GLN A 63 0.87 1.55 -5.22
N ILE A 64 0.80 2.84 -4.97
CA ILE A 64 1.58 3.54 -3.96
C ILE A 64 0.62 4.19 -2.98
N TYR A 65 0.84 3.89 -1.72
CA TYR A 65 0.16 4.50 -0.60
C TYR A 65 1.00 5.65 -0.08
N TYR A 66 0.41 6.84 -0.06
CA TYR A 66 0.98 8.06 0.49
C TYR A 66 0.28 8.38 1.80
N SER A 67 1.07 8.62 2.85
CA SER A 67 0.55 9.05 4.14
C SER A 67 1.09 10.42 4.47
N GLY A 68 0.20 11.41 4.50
CA GLY A 68 0.41 12.78 4.96
C GLY A 68 -0.72 13.18 5.88
N ASP A 69 -1.25 14.39 5.68
CA ASP A 69 -2.49 14.85 6.33
C ASP A 69 -3.75 14.12 5.82
N SER A 70 -3.63 13.54 4.63
CA SER A 70 -4.52 12.53 4.05
C SER A 70 -3.78 11.22 3.85
N ILE A 71 -4.55 10.15 3.67
CA ILE A 71 -4.07 8.87 3.18
C ILE A 71 -4.60 8.70 1.76
N ASP A 72 -3.68 8.57 0.81
CA ASP A 72 -4.00 8.50 -0.61
C ASP A 72 -3.41 7.23 -1.23
N LEU A 73 -4.19 6.57 -2.08
CA LEU A 73 -3.77 5.44 -2.89
C LEU A 73 -3.67 5.89 -4.34
N VAL A 74 -2.47 5.81 -4.89
CA VAL A 74 -2.16 6.27 -6.23
C VAL A 74 -1.71 5.08 -7.07
N THR A 75 -2.39 4.90 -8.20
CA THR A 75 -1.99 3.92 -9.21
C THR A 75 -1.18 4.62 -10.29
N TYR A 76 0.02 4.11 -10.53
CA TYR A 76 0.92 4.55 -11.60
C TYR A 76 0.98 3.51 -12.70
N ILE A 77 1.06 3.98 -13.94
CA ILE A 77 1.31 3.14 -15.12
C ILE A 77 2.63 3.56 -15.76
N LYS A 78 3.46 2.58 -16.14
CA LYS A 78 4.72 2.82 -16.83
C LYS A 78 4.48 2.93 -18.33
N LYS A 79 4.67 4.13 -18.89
CA LYS A 79 4.63 4.38 -20.34
C LYS A 79 6.00 4.89 -20.79
N ASP A 80 6.53 4.30 -21.87
CA ASP A 80 7.84 4.67 -22.43
C ASP A 80 8.98 4.72 -21.39
N GLY A 81 8.93 3.80 -20.42
CA GLY A 81 9.91 3.68 -19.35
C GLY A 81 9.74 4.64 -18.19
N LYS A 82 8.76 5.55 -18.22
CA LYS A 82 8.45 6.53 -17.17
C LYS A 82 7.14 6.21 -16.48
N TRP A 83 7.10 6.43 -15.17
CA TRP A 83 5.87 6.29 -14.39
C TRP A 83 5.00 7.53 -14.55
N GLU A 84 3.74 7.32 -14.92
CA GLU A 84 2.71 8.35 -15.03
C GLU A 84 1.57 8.03 -14.06
N HIS A 85 1.01 9.06 -13.41
CA HIS A 85 -0.17 8.86 -12.59
C HIS A 85 -1.35 8.42 -13.48
N TYR A 86 -2.14 7.47 -13.00
CA TYR A 86 -3.32 6.97 -13.73
C TYR A 86 -4.59 7.19 -12.92
N MET A 87 -4.57 6.87 -11.63
CA MET A 87 -5.74 6.97 -10.76
C MET A 87 -5.30 7.37 -9.35
N TRP A 88 -6.10 8.20 -8.70
CA TRP A 88 -5.92 8.64 -7.33
C TRP A 88 -7.24 8.46 -6.58
N GLU A 89 -7.16 7.78 -5.44
CA GLU A 89 -8.23 7.61 -4.47
C GLU A 89 -7.76 8.06 -3.08
N THR A 90 -8.49 8.98 -2.45
CA THR A 90 -8.25 9.35 -1.05
C THR A 90 -8.96 8.35 -0.15
N ILE A 91 -8.19 7.56 0.60
CA ILE A 91 -8.71 6.56 1.53
C ILE A 91 -9.16 7.22 2.84
N TRP A 92 -8.44 8.24 3.30
CA TRP A 92 -8.76 8.93 4.55
C TRP A 92 -8.28 10.38 4.52
N SER A 93 -9.02 11.25 5.19
CA SER A 93 -8.57 12.62 5.48
C SER A 93 -9.19 13.08 6.79
N SER A 94 -8.59 14.06 7.44
CA SER A 94 -9.11 14.66 8.68
C SER A 94 -10.46 15.41 8.53
N GLY A 95 -11.05 15.46 7.32
CA GLY A 95 -12.36 16.05 7.01
C GLY A 95 -13.52 15.04 6.95
N THR A 96 -14.64 15.42 6.30
CA THR A 96 -15.91 14.64 6.19
C THR A 96 -15.83 13.35 5.34
N ALA A 97 -14.64 12.79 5.14
CA ALA A 97 -14.48 11.49 4.51
C ALA A 97 -14.87 10.41 5.53
N ASP A 98 -16.14 10.02 5.52
CA ASP A 98 -16.76 9.04 6.42
C ASP A 98 -16.46 7.58 6.04
N ASP A 99 -15.28 7.30 5.47
CA ASP A 99 -14.90 5.94 5.09
C ASP A 99 -14.10 5.26 6.21
N PHE A 100 -14.67 4.16 6.68
CA PHE A 100 -14.09 3.28 7.67
C PHE A 100 -12.82 2.62 7.13
N THR A 101 -11.66 3.09 7.57
CA THR A 101 -10.38 2.42 7.33
C THR A 101 -10.24 1.27 8.34
N TRP A 102 -10.62 0.05 7.94
CA TRP A 102 -10.32 -1.17 8.70
C TRP A 102 -8.79 -1.27 8.90
N PRO A 103 -8.27 -1.80 10.02
CA PRO A 103 -6.84 -1.65 10.40
C PRO A 103 -5.88 -2.52 9.58
N PHE A 104 -6.36 -3.05 8.45
CA PHE A 104 -5.56 -3.75 7.49
C PHE A 104 -5.35 -2.77 6.33
N TYR A 105 -4.08 -2.51 6.04
CA TYR A 105 -3.65 -1.98 4.75
C TYR A 105 -4.58 -2.56 3.66
N PRO A 106 -5.18 -1.75 2.76
CA PRO A 106 -6.13 -2.24 1.75
C PRO A 106 -5.76 -3.59 1.12
#